data_AF-A0A9W4E752-F1
#
_entry.id   AF-A0A9W4E752-F1
#
_cell.length_a   1.000
_cell.length_b   1.000
_cell.length_c   1.000
_cell.angle_alpha   90.00
_cell.angle_beta   90.00
_cell.angle_gamma   90.00
#
_symmetry.space_group_name_H-M   'P 1'
#
loop_
_entity.id
_entity.type
_entity.pdbx_description
1 polymer ?
#
loop_
_entity_poly.entity_id
_entity_poly.type
_entity_poly.pdbx_seq_one_letter_code
_entity_poly.pdbx_strand_id
1 'polypeptide(L)'
;MSDVMSDYRRLAGLAAPQQVAEQVRAAFPGRVVSGQYLAAVVGIAASGSHPVHDDPAVDRSMRLRLAWRLLGLGEAEQVLRPDRIARQCLRFARQVADEPEPRAEVPEQFTVDAAVARALACFGLDREQALRIAEARRQSYTAALAAGTPDRDLARATAVPGDGDLLRITVLLADLAWCDGQVAAPALAAQLRSWLAVRHDLGLGDGIAGRLGDRMRFES
;
A
#
# COMPACT_ATOMS: atom_id res chain seq x y z
N MET A 1 -15.55 -24.51 -14.39
CA MET A 1 -14.12 -24.24 -14.17
C MET A 1 -13.95 -23.99 -12.69
N SER A 2 -13.09 -24.80 -12.05
CA SER A 2 -12.92 -24.86 -10.60
C SER A 2 -12.21 -23.61 -10.10
N ASP A 3 -12.86 -22.87 -9.21
CA ASP A 3 -12.33 -21.67 -8.58
C ASP A 3 -11.32 -22.11 -7.50
N VAL A 4 -10.05 -21.69 -7.60
CA VAL A 4 -9.00 -21.99 -6.61
C VAL A 4 -9.39 -21.47 -5.21
N MET A 5 -10.21 -20.41 -5.13
CA MET A 5 -10.84 -19.97 -3.88
C MET A 5 -12.06 -20.80 -3.47
N SER A 6 -12.72 -21.52 -4.38
CA SER A 6 -13.74 -22.53 -4.06
C SER A 6 -13.13 -23.88 -3.69
N ASP A 7 -11.97 -24.23 -4.23
CA ASP A 7 -11.18 -25.40 -3.83
C ASP A 7 -10.43 -25.13 -2.52
N TYR A 8 -9.99 -23.89 -2.28
CA TYR A 8 -9.48 -23.44 -0.96
C TYR A 8 -10.61 -23.27 0.06
N ARG A 9 -11.79 -22.76 -0.29
CA ARG A 9 -12.97 -22.76 0.61
C ARG A 9 -13.52 -24.17 0.82
N ARG A 10 -13.40 -25.09 -0.15
CA ARG A 10 -13.65 -26.52 0.05
C ARG A 10 -12.59 -27.15 0.93
N LEU A 11 -11.30 -26.88 0.76
CA LEU A 11 -10.22 -27.41 1.61
C LEU A 11 -10.26 -26.81 3.02
N ALA A 12 -10.57 -25.53 3.17
CA ALA A 12 -10.82 -24.86 4.45
C ALA A 12 -12.19 -25.25 5.06
N GLY A 13 -13.14 -25.71 4.24
CA GLY A 13 -14.40 -26.32 4.68
C GLY A 13 -14.27 -27.81 5.03
N LEU A 14 -13.28 -28.50 4.46
CA LEU A 14 -12.97 -29.93 4.67
C LEU A 14 -11.95 -30.13 5.81
N ALA A 15 -11.04 -29.18 6.03
CA ALA A 15 -10.25 -29.06 7.26
C ALA A 15 -10.91 -27.98 8.12
N ALA A 16 -11.81 -28.41 9.00
CA ALA A 16 -12.68 -27.56 9.82
C ALA A 16 -12.02 -26.20 10.18
N PRO A 17 -12.59 -25.05 9.77
CA PRO A 17 -12.08 -23.72 10.11
C PRO A 17 -11.87 -23.55 11.63
N GLN A 18 -12.65 -24.30 12.40
CA GLN A 18 -12.53 -24.43 13.85
C GLN A 18 -11.21 -25.09 14.28
N GLN A 19 -10.73 -26.16 13.63
CA GLN A 19 -9.49 -26.83 14.00
C GLN A 19 -8.25 -25.97 13.73
N VAL A 20 -8.20 -25.25 12.61
CA VAL A 20 -7.10 -24.32 12.31
C VAL A 20 -7.16 -23.10 13.23
N ALA A 21 -8.36 -22.55 13.46
CA ALA A 21 -8.54 -21.46 14.42
C ALA A 21 -8.22 -21.90 15.86
N GLU A 22 -8.56 -23.13 16.26
CA GLU A 22 -8.23 -23.73 17.55
C GLU A 22 -6.74 -23.97 17.69
N GLN A 23 -6.05 -24.45 16.65
CA GLN A 23 -4.60 -24.63 16.65
C GLN A 23 -3.87 -23.29 16.78
N VAL A 24 -4.34 -22.25 16.08
CA VAL A 24 -3.77 -20.90 16.22
C VAL A 24 -4.10 -20.30 17.59
N ARG A 25 -5.32 -20.48 18.12
CA ARG A 25 -5.68 -20.08 19.49
C ARG A 25 -4.90 -20.86 20.56
N ALA A 26 -4.60 -22.13 20.32
CA ALA A 26 -3.81 -22.97 21.23
C ALA A 26 -2.33 -22.59 21.21
N ALA A 27 -1.81 -22.23 20.04
CA ALA A 27 -0.46 -21.67 19.91
C ALA A 27 -0.35 -20.25 20.51
N PHE A 28 -1.46 -19.50 20.58
CA PHE A 28 -1.52 -18.11 21.03
C PHE A 28 -2.76 -17.80 21.89
N PRO A 29 -2.81 -18.31 23.13
CA PRO A 29 -3.97 -18.11 23.99
C PRO A 29 -4.18 -16.63 24.35
N GLY A 30 -5.44 -16.18 24.32
CA GLY A 30 -5.86 -14.85 24.81
C GLY A 30 -5.85 -13.70 23.79
N ARG A 31 -5.53 -13.93 22.51
CA ARG A 31 -5.57 -12.89 21.47
C ARG A 31 -6.82 -13.01 20.58
N VAL A 32 -7.61 -11.94 20.55
CA VAL A 32 -8.73 -11.79 19.59
C VAL A 32 -8.14 -11.26 18.28
N VAL A 33 -8.24 -12.04 17.20
CA VAL A 33 -7.72 -11.69 15.88
C VAL A 33 -8.79 -11.92 14.81
N SER A 34 -8.80 -11.06 13.80
CA SER A 34 -9.75 -11.17 12.68
C SER A 34 -9.46 -12.42 11.84
N GLY A 35 -10.49 -12.95 11.17
CA GLY A 35 -10.33 -14.10 10.26
C GLY A 35 -9.33 -13.85 9.12
N GLN A 36 -9.20 -12.59 8.68
CA GLN A 36 -8.22 -12.18 7.67
C GLN A 36 -6.78 -12.26 8.20
N TYR A 37 -6.56 -11.91 9.46
CA TYR A 37 -5.25 -12.03 10.11
C TYR A 37 -4.84 -13.51 10.23
N LEU A 38 -5.77 -14.38 10.62
CA LEU A 38 -5.54 -15.82 10.67
C LEU A 38 -5.21 -16.41 9.29
N ALA A 39 -5.91 -15.97 8.24
CA ALA A 39 -5.64 -16.38 6.87
C ALA A 39 -4.24 -15.96 6.40
N ALA A 40 -3.79 -14.74 6.76
CA ALA A 40 -2.44 -14.28 6.46
C ALA A 40 -1.36 -15.09 7.18
N VAL A 41 -1.57 -15.43 8.46
CA VAL A 41 -0.65 -16.29 9.24
C VAL A 41 -0.52 -17.67 8.59
N VAL A 42 -1.64 -18.28 8.18
CA VAL A 42 -1.63 -19.59 7.50
C VAL A 42 -0.98 -19.49 6.12
N GLY A 43 -1.24 -18.41 5.38
CA GLY A 43 -0.64 -18.16 4.08
C GLY A 43 0.88 -18.07 4.15
N ILE A 44 1.42 -17.29 5.09
CA ILE A 44 2.87 -17.17 5.29
C ILE A 44 3.47 -18.49 5.77
N ALA A 45 2.80 -19.21 6.66
CA ALA A 45 3.29 -20.51 7.15
C ALA A 45 3.30 -21.60 6.06
N ALA A 46 2.46 -21.46 5.03
CA ALA A 46 2.32 -22.43 3.94
C ALA A 46 3.10 -22.06 2.68
N SER A 47 3.48 -20.79 2.48
CA SER A 47 4.01 -20.29 1.21
C SER A 47 5.39 -20.84 0.82
N GLY A 48 6.08 -21.60 1.69
CA GLY A 48 7.40 -22.18 1.37
C GLY A 48 8.53 -21.17 1.13
N SER A 49 8.23 -19.87 1.11
CA SER A 49 9.11 -18.81 0.62
C SER A 49 10.12 -18.30 1.64
N HIS A 50 10.11 -18.82 2.88
CA HIS A 50 11.11 -18.50 3.89
C HIS A 50 12.14 -19.64 3.96
N PRO A 51 13.46 -19.36 3.96
CA PRO A 51 14.51 -20.40 4.01
C PRO A 51 14.44 -21.37 5.20
N VAL A 52 13.64 -21.03 6.22
CA VAL A 52 13.39 -21.88 7.40
C VAL A 52 12.42 -23.02 7.09
N HIS A 53 11.67 -22.96 5.98
CA HIS A 53 10.73 -24.01 5.58
C HIS A 53 11.41 -25.23 4.96
N ASP A 54 12.68 -25.08 4.56
CA ASP A 54 13.52 -26.15 4.03
C ASP A 54 14.21 -26.97 5.13
N ASP A 55 14.14 -26.51 6.38
CA ASP A 55 14.69 -27.22 7.54
C ASP A 55 13.70 -28.33 8.01
N PRO A 56 14.11 -29.61 7.99
CA PRO A 56 13.27 -30.73 8.41
C PRO A 56 12.95 -30.70 9.92
N ALA A 57 13.69 -29.94 10.74
CA ALA A 57 13.42 -29.75 12.16
C ALA A 57 12.27 -28.74 12.42
N VAL A 58 11.83 -28.01 11.39
CA VAL A 58 10.81 -26.96 11.52
C VAL A 58 9.43 -27.54 11.26
N ASP A 59 8.74 -27.86 12.37
CA ASP A 59 7.36 -28.34 12.35
C ASP A 59 6.33 -27.24 12.00
N ARG A 60 5.09 -27.67 11.74
CA ARG A 60 3.98 -26.78 11.36
C ARG A 60 3.69 -25.71 12.42
N SER A 61 3.83 -26.04 13.70
CA SER A 61 3.60 -25.11 14.81
C SER A 61 4.71 -24.07 14.92
N MET A 62 5.95 -24.40 14.57
CA MET A 62 7.04 -23.44 14.44
C MET A 62 6.83 -22.49 13.25
N ARG A 63 6.34 -22.98 12.11
CA ARG A 63 6.02 -22.15 10.93
C ARG A 63 4.92 -21.14 11.24
N LEU A 64 3.85 -21.58 11.91
CA LEU A 64 2.78 -20.68 12.37
C LEU A 64 3.31 -19.64 13.37
N ARG A 65 4.24 -20.04 14.25
CA ARG A 65 4.88 -19.12 15.20
C ARG A 65 5.77 -18.08 14.54
N LEU A 66 6.52 -18.49 13.52
CA LEU A 66 7.32 -17.58 12.72
C LEU A 66 6.44 -16.62 11.92
N ALA A 67 5.42 -17.12 11.21
CA ALA A 67 4.48 -16.31 10.45
C ALA A 67 3.80 -15.23 11.32
N TRP A 68 3.39 -15.61 12.53
CA TRP A 68 2.83 -14.69 13.52
C TRP A 68 3.84 -13.62 13.96
N ARG A 69 5.10 -14.00 14.23
CA ARG A 69 6.15 -13.06 14.60
C ARG A 69 6.51 -12.12 13.47
N LEU A 70 6.56 -12.59 12.22
CA LEU A 70 6.84 -11.76 11.05
C LEU A 70 5.72 -10.73 10.80
N LEU A 71 4.46 -11.15 10.93
CA LEU A 71 3.32 -10.22 10.91
C LEU A 71 3.41 -9.20 12.05
N GLY A 72 3.65 -9.65 13.28
CA GLY A 72 3.77 -8.76 14.44
C GLY A 72 4.96 -7.80 14.38
N LEU A 73 6.10 -8.22 13.82
CA LEU A 73 7.24 -7.36 13.53
C LEU A 73 6.92 -6.33 12.45
N GLY A 74 6.22 -6.76 11.39
CA GLY A 74 5.71 -5.86 10.37
C GLY A 74 4.80 -4.76 10.94
N GLU A 75 3.96 -5.11 11.91
CA GLU A 75 3.08 -4.16 12.62
C GLU A 75 3.90 -3.22 13.52
N ALA A 76 4.84 -3.77 14.29
CA ALA A 76 5.62 -3.04 15.28
C ALA A 76 6.64 -2.05 14.65
N GLU A 77 7.25 -2.41 13.52
CA GLU A 77 8.29 -1.58 12.87
C GLU A 77 7.72 -0.48 11.95
N GLN A 78 6.39 -0.23 11.95
CA GLN A 78 5.72 0.60 10.94
C GLN A 78 5.97 0.13 9.48
N VAL A 79 6.38 -1.11 9.29
CA VAL A 79 6.65 -1.71 7.97
C VAL A 79 5.34 -1.98 7.24
N LEU A 80 4.25 -2.24 7.96
CA LEU A 80 2.89 -2.44 7.43
C LEU A 80 2.07 -1.16 7.29
N ARG A 81 2.70 -0.02 6.93
CA ARG A 81 1.89 1.12 6.47
C ARG A 81 1.11 0.70 5.22
N PRO A 82 -0.23 0.86 5.17
CA PRO A 82 -1.04 0.43 4.03
C PRO A 82 -0.53 0.95 2.69
N ASP A 83 0.01 2.18 2.67
CA ASP A 83 0.64 2.77 1.49
C ASP A 83 1.92 2.03 1.05
N ARG A 84 2.77 1.59 1.96
CA ARG A 84 3.97 0.80 1.61
C ARG A 84 3.62 -0.55 1.01
N ILE A 85 2.62 -1.22 1.59
CA ILE A 85 2.10 -2.50 1.06
C ILE A 85 1.51 -2.27 -0.33
N ALA A 86 0.70 -1.22 -0.50
CA ALA A 86 0.11 -0.87 -1.79
C ALA A 86 1.18 -0.63 -2.86
N ARG A 87 2.23 0.14 -2.53
CA ARG A 87 3.37 0.39 -3.44
C ARG A 87 4.12 -0.89 -3.80
N GLN A 88 4.33 -1.78 -2.84
CA GLN A 88 5.00 -3.06 -3.10
C GLN A 88 4.15 -3.95 -4.02
N CYS A 89 2.83 -3.98 -3.83
CA CYS A 89 1.91 -4.69 -4.71
C CYS A 89 1.87 -4.08 -6.12
N LEU A 90 1.86 -2.74 -6.25
CA LEU A 90 1.95 -2.06 -7.54
C LEU A 90 3.26 -2.39 -8.26
N ARG A 91 4.39 -2.38 -7.54
CA ARG A 91 5.70 -2.75 -8.10
C ARG A 91 5.72 -4.18 -8.62
N PHE A 92 5.18 -5.12 -7.84
CA PHE A 92 5.10 -6.52 -8.25
C PHE A 92 4.17 -6.69 -9.45
N ALA A 93 2.97 -6.10 -9.42
CA ALA A 93 2.02 -6.16 -10.54
C ALA A 93 2.63 -5.62 -11.84
N ARG A 94 3.39 -4.52 -11.75
CA ARG A 94 4.14 -3.97 -12.88
C ARG A 94 5.22 -4.92 -13.37
N GLN A 95 6.06 -5.46 -12.48
CA GLN A 95 7.11 -6.40 -12.86
C GLN A 95 6.54 -7.60 -13.61
N VAL A 96 5.42 -8.14 -13.13
CA VAL A 96 4.73 -9.27 -13.75
C VAL A 96 4.11 -8.91 -15.10
N ALA A 97 3.55 -7.72 -15.25
CA ALA A 97 2.97 -7.26 -16.51
C ALA A 97 4.03 -6.89 -17.57
N ASP A 98 5.21 -6.44 -17.12
CA ASP A 98 6.34 -6.09 -17.97
C ASP A 98 7.16 -7.34 -18.40
N GLU A 99 6.84 -8.55 -17.92
CA GLU A 99 7.53 -9.79 -18.31
C GLU A 99 7.14 -10.23 -19.73
N PRO A 100 8.13 -10.63 -20.58
CA PRO A 100 7.90 -10.96 -21.98
C PRO A 100 7.13 -12.28 -22.19
N GLU A 101 7.21 -13.19 -21.23
CA GLU A 101 6.39 -14.39 -21.16
C GLU A 101 5.48 -14.28 -19.94
N PRO A 102 4.15 -14.38 -20.08
CA PRO A 102 3.25 -14.31 -18.94
C PRO A 102 3.56 -15.46 -17.99
N ARG A 103 3.94 -15.15 -16.74
CA ARG A 103 4.04 -16.17 -15.70
C ARG A 103 2.71 -16.91 -15.64
N ALA A 104 2.78 -18.24 -15.71
CA ALA A 104 1.63 -19.09 -15.46
C ALA A 104 1.10 -18.76 -14.04
N GLU A 105 -0.07 -18.12 -14.01
CA GLU A 105 -0.84 -17.73 -12.84
C GLU A 105 -0.20 -16.67 -11.90
N VAL A 106 -0.61 -15.42 -12.13
CA VAL A 106 -0.46 -14.34 -11.14
C VAL A 106 -1.61 -14.47 -10.14
N PRO A 107 -1.36 -14.60 -8.82
CA PRO A 107 -2.43 -14.66 -7.85
C PRO A 107 -3.29 -13.38 -7.91
N GLU A 108 -4.62 -13.52 -7.79
CA GLU A 108 -5.58 -12.42 -7.98
C GLU A 108 -5.21 -11.17 -7.15
N GLN A 109 -4.72 -11.33 -5.91
CA GLN A 109 -4.31 -10.22 -5.03
C GLN A 109 -3.10 -9.39 -5.50
N PHE A 110 -2.41 -9.87 -6.54
CA PHE A 110 -1.23 -9.26 -7.16
C PHE A 110 -1.48 -8.85 -8.62
N THR A 111 -2.71 -8.97 -9.11
CA THR A 111 -3.14 -8.38 -10.37
C THR A 111 -3.07 -6.86 -10.31
N VAL A 112 -3.00 -6.22 -11.49
CA VAL A 112 -3.02 -4.76 -11.61
C VAL A 112 -4.26 -4.18 -10.92
N ASP A 113 -5.45 -4.74 -11.19
CA ASP A 113 -6.71 -4.31 -10.58
C ASP A 113 -6.67 -4.37 -9.04
N ALA A 114 -6.21 -5.48 -8.46
CA ALA A 114 -6.12 -5.61 -7.01
C ALA A 114 -5.10 -4.64 -6.39
N ALA A 115 -3.97 -4.42 -7.06
CA ALA A 115 -2.96 -3.47 -6.62
C ALA A 115 -3.46 -2.01 -6.68
N VAL A 116 -4.17 -1.65 -7.75
CA VAL A 116 -4.81 -0.33 -7.92
C VAL A 116 -5.89 -0.10 -6.88
N ALA A 117 -6.78 -1.07 -6.66
CA ALA A 117 -7.82 -0.98 -5.63
C ALA A 117 -7.21 -0.78 -4.24
N ARG A 118 -6.14 -1.52 -3.91
CA ARG A 118 -5.43 -1.38 -2.63
C ARG A 118 -4.79 0.00 -2.47
N ALA A 119 -4.21 0.57 -3.53
CA ALA A 119 -3.61 1.89 -3.50
C ALA A 119 -4.65 3.00 -3.34
N LEU A 120 -5.77 2.93 -4.08
CA LEU A 120 -6.86 3.90 -3.96
C LEU A 120 -7.53 3.82 -2.58
N ALA A 121 -7.62 2.63 -1.97
CA ALA A 121 -8.12 2.46 -0.60
C ALA A 121 -7.22 3.13 0.48
N CYS A 122 -5.97 3.47 0.14
CA CYS A 122 -5.08 4.20 1.04
C CYS A 122 -5.35 5.71 1.05
N PHE A 123 -6.25 6.21 0.18
CA PHE A 123 -6.60 7.62 0.14
C PHE A 123 -7.54 7.91 1.30
N GLY A 124 -7.00 8.54 2.35
CA GLY A 124 -7.76 8.96 3.52
C GLY A 124 -8.57 10.25 3.32
N LEU A 125 -8.55 10.79 2.11
CA LEU A 125 -9.24 12.02 1.72
C LEU A 125 -10.06 11.75 0.46
N ASP A 126 -11.22 12.37 0.37
CA ASP A 126 -11.90 12.49 -0.92
C ASP A 126 -11.16 13.50 -1.83
N ARG A 127 -11.55 13.54 -3.11
CA ARG A 127 -10.90 14.36 -4.12
C ARG A 127 -11.01 15.86 -3.83
N GLU A 128 -12.16 16.31 -3.34
CA GLU A 128 -12.39 17.74 -3.06
C GLU A 128 -11.61 18.18 -1.83
N GLN A 129 -11.53 17.34 -0.81
CA GLN A 129 -10.68 17.54 0.37
C GLN A 129 -9.21 17.62 -0.02
N ALA A 130 -8.73 16.69 -0.84
CA ALA A 130 -7.34 16.70 -1.32
C ALA A 130 -7.01 17.98 -2.10
N LEU A 131 -7.91 18.44 -2.97
CA LEU A 131 -7.74 19.68 -3.73
C LEU A 131 -7.74 20.91 -2.82
N ARG A 132 -8.63 20.98 -1.82
CA ARG A 132 -8.64 22.08 -0.84
C ARG A 132 -7.36 22.14 -0.02
N ILE A 133 -6.85 21.00 0.43
CA ILE A 133 -5.59 20.94 1.17
C ILE A 133 -4.41 21.34 0.27
N ALA A 134 -4.38 20.86 -0.97
CA ALA A 134 -3.34 21.23 -1.93
C ALA A 134 -3.32 22.73 -2.20
N GLU A 135 -4.50 23.36 -2.32
CA GLU A 135 -4.62 24.79 -2.50
C GLU A 135 -4.15 25.58 -1.27
N ALA A 136 -4.59 25.18 -0.07
CA ALA A 136 -4.12 25.79 1.17
C ALA A 136 -2.59 25.66 1.33
N ARG A 137 -2.02 24.52 0.93
CA ARG A 137 -0.57 24.30 0.92
C ARG A 137 0.12 25.25 -0.05
N ARG A 138 -0.37 25.40 -1.29
CA ARG A 138 0.19 26.36 -2.27
C ARG A 138 0.14 27.79 -1.77
N GLN A 139 -0.98 28.22 -1.18
CA GLN A 139 -1.14 29.56 -0.60
C GLN A 139 -0.13 29.79 0.52
N SER A 140 0.05 28.80 1.41
CA SER A 140 1.00 28.87 2.51
C SER A 140 2.45 28.98 2.01
N TYR A 141 2.85 28.19 1.01
CA TYR A 141 4.16 28.32 0.37
C TYR A 141 4.34 29.67 -0.33
N THR A 142 3.32 30.16 -1.03
CA THR A 142 3.38 31.47 -1.70
C THR A 142 3.60 32.60 -0.69
N ALA A 143 2.86 32.59 0.42
CA ALA A 143 3.00 33.57 1.48
C ALA A 143 4.38 33.48 2.16
N ALA A 144 4.85 32.27 2.49
CA ALA A 144 6.15 32.07 3.13
C ALA A 144 7.32 32.52 2.23
N LEU A 145 7.24 32.24 0.93
CA LEU A 145 8.22 32.69 -0.06
C LEU A 145 8.19 34.21 -0.25
N ALA A 146 7.01 34.82 -0.32
CA ALA A 146 6.86 36.27 -0.42
C ALA A 146 7.40 37.01 0.82
N ALA A 147 7.26 36.40 2.00
CA ALA A 147 7.79 36.91 3.25
C ALA A 147 9.31 36.69 3.43
N GLY A 148 9.99 36.03 2.48
CA GLY A 148 11.42 35.71 2.61
C GLY A 148 11.72 34.76 3.77
N THR A 149 10.77 33.89 4.13
CA THR A 149 10.91 32.97 5.27
C THR A 149 12.17 32.12 5.12
N PRO A 150 13.05 32.03 6.13
CA PRO A 150 14.25 31.18 6.09
C PRO A 150 13.92 29.70 5.93
N ASP A 151 14.79 28.93 5.27
CA ASP A 151 14.56 27.51 4.95
C ASP A 151 14.30 26.66 6.19
N ARG A 152 15.03 26.92 7.28
CA ARG A 152 14.85 26.26 8.58
C ARG A 152 13.44 26.41 9.19
N ASP A 153 12.75 27.50 8.84
CA ASP A 153 11.42 27.84 9.37
C ASP A 153 10.31 27.61 8.33
N LEU A 154 10.68 27.35 7.07
CA LEU A 154 9.75 27.17 5.96
C LEU A 154 8.79 26.00 6.21
N ALA A 155 9.30 24.85 6.64
CA ALA A 155 8.47 23.67 6.92
C ALA A 155 7.40 23.94 8.00
N ARG A 156 7.71 24.80 8.99
CA ARG A 156 6.75 25.21 10.01
C ARG A 156 5.76 26.23 9.46
N ALA A 157 6.23 27.19 8.68
CA ALA A 157 5.41 28.25 8.09
C ALA A 157 4.43 27.74 7.02
N THR A 158 4.74 26.61 6.37
CA THR A 158 3.92 26.03 5.29
C THR A 158 3.10 24.82 5.72
N ALA A 159 3.06 24.50 7.02
CA ALA A 159 2.37 23.33 7.51
C ALA A 159 0.85 23.50 7.41
N VAL A 160 0.19 22.60 6.68
CA VAL A 160 -1.27 22.58 6.53
C VAL A 160 -1.84 21.28 7.12
N PRO A 161 -2.96 21.32 7.88
CA PRO A 161 -3.64 20.11 8.34
C PRO A 161 -4.00 19.20 7.16
N GLY A 162 -3.61 17.93 7.26
CA GLY A 162 -3.83 16.95 6.19
C GLY A 162 -2.70 16.84 5.16
N ASP A 163 -1.60 17.59 5.31
CA ASP A 163 -0.42 17.49 4.43
C ASP A 163 0.15 16.08 4.34
N GLY A 164 0.10 15.31 5.44
CA GLY A 164 0.57 13.92 5.46
C GLY A 164 -0.26 13.00 4.55
N ASP A 165 -1.59 13.16 4.55
CA ASP A 165 -2.48 12.37 3.71
C ASP A 165 -2.42 12.83 2.24
N LEU A 166 -2.31 14.14 2.00
CA LEU A 166 -2.05 14.68 0.66
C LEU A 166 -0.73 14.15 0.09
N LEU A 167 0.34 14.12 0.89
CA LEU A 167 1.63 13.56 0.46
C LEU A 167 1.50 12.08 0.12
N ARG A 168 0.78 11.29 0.94
CA ARG A 168 0.51 9.87 0.64
C ARG A 168 -0.20 9.71 -0.70
N ILE A 169 -1.24 10.51 -0.96
CA ILE A 169 -2.00 10.48 -2.22
C ILE A 169 -1.08 10.82 -3.39
N THR A 170 -0.31 11.91 -3.32
CA THR A 170 0.59 12.34 -4.41
C THR A 170 1.65 11.29 -4.75
N VAL A 171 2.23 10.63 -3.74
CA VAL A 171 3.21 9.56 -3.95
C VAL A 171 2.57 8.35 -4.62
N LEU A 172 1.41 7.89 -4.13
CA LEU A 172 0.72 6.74 -4.72
C LEU A 172 0.21 7.03 -6.13
N LEU A 173 -0.25 8.25 -6.42
CA LEU A 173 -0.70 8.64 -7.76
C LEU A 173 0.42 8.66 -8.79
N ALA A 174 1.66 8.94 -8.37
CA ALA A 174 2.82 8.83 -9.25
C ALA A 174 3.03 7.37 -9.70
N ASP A 175 2.93 6.42 -8.76
CA ASP A 175 3.06 4.99 -9.06
C ASP A 175 1.88 4.46 -9.88
N LEU A 176 0.66 4.95 -9.60
CA LEU A 176 -0.58 4.55 -10.27
C LEU A 176 -0.70 5.04 -11.72
N ALA A 177 0.06 6.06 -12.12
CA ALA A 177 0.01 6.59 -13.48
C ALA A 177 0.36 5.55 -14.56
N TRP A 178 1.24 4.59 -14.23
CA TRP A 178 1.57 3.48 -15.12
C TRP A 178 0.39 2.52 -15.35
N CYS A 179 -0.53 2.42 -14.38
CA CYS A 179 -1.68 1.52 -14.46
C CYS A 179 -2.81 2.06 -15.35
N ASP A 180 -2.73 3.29 -15.85
CA ASP A 180 -3.75 3.81 -16.76
C ASP A 180 -3.81 2.99 -18.05
N GLY A 181 -5.01 2.57 -18.43
CA GLY A 181 -5.22 1.62 -19.54
C GLY A 181 -4.92 0.15 -19.23
N GLN A 182 -4.35 -0.18 -18.07
CA GLN A 182 -4.05 -1.56 -17.64
C GLN A 182 -5.12 -2.17 -16.72
N VAL A 183 -6.04 -1.35 -16.21
CA VAL A 183 -7.10 -1.78 -15.29
C VAL A 183 -8.27 -2.36 -16.08
N ALA A 184 -8.62 -3.62 -15.81
CA ALA A 184 -9.70 -4.33 -16.50
C ALA A 184 -11.09 -3.93 -15.97
N ALA A 185 -11.24 -3.72 -14.66
CA ALA A 185 -12.50 -3.37 -14.02
C ALA A 185 -12.95 -1.93 -14.37
N PRO A 186 -14.08 -1.72 -15.07
CA PRO A 186 -14.47 -0.39 -15.58
C PRO A 186 -14.67 0.68 -14.50
N ALA A 187 -15.30 0.31 -13.37
CA ALA A 187 -15.55 1.23 -12.27
C ALA A 187 -14.24 1.68 -11.60
N LEU A 188 -13.31 0.74 -11.40
CA LEU A 188 -12.00 1.02 -10.83
C LEU A 188 -11.15 1.88 -11.78
N ALA A 189 -11.17 1.58 -13.08
CA ALA A 189 -10.50 2.37 -14.09
C ALA A 189 -11.04 3.81 -14.14
N ALA A 190 -12.37 4.00 -14.03
CA ALA A 190 -12.98 5.32 -13.96
C ALA A 190 -12.54 6.08 -12.70
N GLN A 191 -12.51 5.40 -11.55
CA GLN A 191 -12.02 5.99 -10.30
C GLN A 191 -10.55 6.40 -10.40
N LEU A 192 -9.67 5.54 -10.92
CA LEU A 192 -8.26 5.83 -11.16
C LEU A 192 -8.10 7.07 -12.06
N ARG A 193 -8.76 7.08 -13.23
CA ARG A 193 -8.70 8.23 -14.15
C ARG A 193 -9.19 9.52 -13.52
N SER A 194 -10.23 9.44 -12.68
CA SER A 194 -10.77 10.62 -11.97
C SER A 194 -9.76 11.26 -11.01
N TRP A 195 -8.85 10.46 -10.45
CA TRP A 195 -7.76 10.93 -9.60
C TRP A 195 -6.54 11.36 -10.40
N LEU A 196 -6.18 10.64 -11.47
CA LEU A 196 -5.09 11.03 -12.37
C LEU A 196 -5.37 12.37 -13.04
N ALA A 197 -6.63 12.67 -13.38
CA ALA A 197 -7.05 13.94 -13.96
C ALA A 197 -6.71 15.15 -13.10
N VAL A 198 -6.68 15.00 -11.77
CA VAL A 198 -6.38 16.08 -10.83
C VAL A 198 -4.96 16.00 -10.27
N ARG A 199 -4.12 15.05 -10.73
CA ARG A 199 -2.78 14.81 -10.17
C ARG A 199 -1.91 16.05 -10.16
N HIS A 200 -1.98 16.84 -11.23
CA HIS A 200 -1.24 18.09 -11.35
C HIS A 200 -1.66 19.11 -10.28
N ASP A 201 -2.96 19.20 -10.02
CA ASP A 201 -3.57 20.15 -9.09
C ASP A 201 -3.38 19.75 -7.62
N LEU A 202 -2.83 18.57 -7.33
CA LEU A 202 -2.42 18.16 -5.99
C LEU A 202 -0.98 18.56 -5.66
N GLY A 203 -0.20 18.99 -6.66
CA GLY A 203 1.17 19.46 -6.49
C GLY A 203 1.27 20.91 -6.00
N LEU A 204 2.50 21.36 -5.76
CA LEU A 204 2.79 22.77 -5.44
C LEU A 204 2.69 23.69 -6.67
N GLY A 205 2.67 23.12 -7.88
CA GLY A 205 2.77 23.86 -9.14
C GLY A 205 4.21 24.28 -9.47
N ASP A 206 4.48 24.41 -10.77
CA ASP A 206 5.83 24.63 -11.31
C ASP A 206 6.49 25.91 -10.78
N GLY A 207 5.70 26.97 -10.55
CA GLY A 207 6.20 28.25 -10.06
C GLY A 207 6.75 28.18 -8.63
N ILE A 208 6.09 27.44 -7.73
CA ILE A 208 6.56 27.26 -6.35
C ILE A 208 7.72 26.25 -6.32
N ALA A 209 7.60 25.15 -7.07
CA ALA A 209 8.65 24.14 -7.18
C ALA A 209 9.97 24.71 -7.71
N GLY A 210 9.90 25.57 -8.74
CA GLY A 210 11.07 26.26 -9.30
C GLY A 210 11.77 27.15 -8.27
N ARG A 211 11.02 27.99 -7.55
CA ARG A 211 11.59 28.90 -6.52
C ARG A 211 12.23 28.15 -5.36
N LEU A 212 11.66 27.02 -4.94
CA LEU A 212 12.27 26.15 -3.93
C LEU A 212 13.55 25.49 -4.47
N GLY A 213 13.53 25.05 -5.72
CA GLY A 213 14.70 24.49 -6.40
C GLY A 213 15.84 25.48 -6.51
N ASP A 214 15.55 26.75 -6.80
CA ASP A 214 16.56 27.80 -6.87
C ASP A 214 17.17 28.08 -5.49
N ARG A 215 16.36 28.19 -4.42
CA ARG A 215 16.88 28.41 -3.05
C ARG A 215 17.82 27.30 -2.60
N MET A 216 17.49 26.03 -2.84
CA MET A 216 18.33 24.90 -2.46
C MET A 216 19.70 24.88 -3.18
N ARG A 217 19.81 25.48 -4.38
CA ARG A 217 21.08 25.55 -5.13
C ARG A 217 22.01 26.67 -4.64
N PHE A 218 21.48 27.68 -3.95
CA PHE A 218 22.27 28.79 -3.41
C PHE A 218 22.77 28.54 -1.99
N GLU A 219 22.35 27.45 -1.33
CA GLU A 219 22.78 27.06 0.02
C GLU A 219 23.78 25.88 0.06
N SER A 220 24.15 25.32 -1.11
CA SER A 220 25.13 24.23 -1.28
C SER A 220 26.43 24.72 -1.92
#